data_AF-A0A359MTF6-F1
#
_entry.id   AF-A0A359MTF6-F1
#
_cell.length_a   1.000
_cell.length_b   1.000
_cell.length_c   1.000
_cell.angle_alpha   90.00
_cell.angle_beta   90.00
_cell.angle_gamma   90.00
#
_symmetry.space_group_name_H-M   'P 1'
#
loop_
_entity.id
_entity.type
_entity.pdbx_description
1 polymer ?
#
loop_
_entity_poly.entity_id
_entity_poly.type
_entity_poly.pdbx_seq_one_letter_code
_entity_poly.pdbx_strand_id
1 'polypeptide(L)'
;MASPAVKCRNYLRSAVYFPNLVSTLAVGLTFKSLMHPSQGLINTVLNFFDIVGPDWLGNADLAIFSVALVDVWKGVGVATVIYIAGILSIPSEYNEALLVDGGNAWHKFRYITIPLSRGSMNSVIILSFIGGLRSFDLIMTMTKGGPGFSTSLISYTIYVLYANSLYGLSTAGNVILFIIIGILAFPLYKYLTKTEVHL
;
A
#
# COMPACT_ATOMS: atom_id res chain seq x y z
N MET A 1 4.54 30.31 -7.17
CA MET A 1 5.53 30.53 -6.09
C MET A 1 6.03 29.17 -5.60
N ALA A 2 7.32 28.87 -5.78
CA ALA A 2 7.91 27.59 -5.37
C ALA A 2 7.64 27.34 -3.87
N SER A 3 7.19 26.14 -3.51
CA SER A 3 7.18 25.73 -2.10
C SER A 3 8.56 26.03 -1.51
N PRO A 4 8.69 26.42 -0.23
CA PRO A 4 10.00 26.54 0.39
C PRO A 4 10.79 25.27 0.07
N ALA A 5 11.93 25.43 -0.58
CA ALA A 5 12.70 24.31 -1.10
C ALA A 5 13.02 23.40 0.09
N VAL A 6 12.34 22.25 0.16
CA VAL A 6 12.64 21.26 1.19
C VAL A 6 14.10 20.89 0.97
N LYS A 7 14.98 21.30 1.89
CA LYS A 7 16.43 21.14 1.75
C LYS A 7 16.84 19.68 1.47
N CYS A 8 15.99 18.72 1.86
CA CYS A 8 16.16 17.28 1.64
C CYS A 8 15.24 16.68 0.56
N ARG A 9 14.73 17.48 -0.41
CA ARG A 9 13.74 16.99 -1.42
C ARG A 9 14.20 15.74 -2.17
N ASN A 10 15.45 15.73 -2.63
CA ASN A 10 15.99 14.61 -3.40
C ASN A 10 16.17 13.37 -2.52
N TYR A 11 16.67 13.55 -1.29
CA TYR A 11 16.80 12.47 -0.31
C TYR A 11 15.45 11.85 0.06
N LEU A 12 14.43 12.67 0.35
CA LEU A 12 13.08 12.20 0.66
C LEU A 12 12.47 11.41 -0.49
N ARG A 13 12.64 11.88 -1.74
CA ARG A 13 12.19 11.13 -2.92
C ARG A 13 12.89 9.78 -3.02
N SER A 14 14.21 9.72 -2.86
CA SER A 14 14.97 8.47 -2.88
C SER A 14 14.55 7.52 -1.77
N ALA A 15 14.40 8.02 -0.53
CA ALA A 15 13.98 7.21 0.62
C ALA A 15 12.57 6.64 0.46
N VAL A 16 11.63 7.43 -0.08
CA VAL A 16 10.25 7.00 -0.33
C VAL A 16 10.17 6.00 -1.49
N TYR A 17 11.04 6.12 -2.50
CA TYR A 17 11.06 5.20 -3.64
C TYR A 17 11.86 3.92 -3.39
N PHE A 18 12.79 3.94 -2.43
CA PHE A 18 13.68 2.83 -2.12
C PHE A 18 12.98 1.47 -2.01
N PRO A 19 11.81 1.33 -1.34
CA PRO A 19 11.13 0.04 -1.23
C PRO A 19 10.77 -0.60 -2.57
N ASN A 20 10.46 0.21 -3.59
CA ASN A 20 10.09 -0.28 -4.92
C ASN A 20 11.27 -0.81 -5.73
N LEU A 21 12.51 -0.52 -5.32
CA LEU A 21 13.72 -1.00 -5.98
C LEU A 21 14.09 -2.41 -5.51
N VAL A 22 13.56 -2.84 -4.37
CA VAL A 22 13.84 -4.15 -3.77
C VAL A 22 12.76 -5.15 -4.20
N SER A 23 13.16 -6.38 -4.53
CA SER A 23 12.22 -7.46 -4.82
C SER A 23 11.28 -7.70 -3.65
N THR A 24 9.98 -7.85 -3.91
CA THR A 24 8.97 -8.12 -2.88
C THR A 24 9.32 -9.34 -2.02
N LEU A 25 9.91 -10.37 -2.63
CA LEU A 25 10.35 -11.56 -1.90
C LEU A 25 11.47 -11.24 -0.89
N ALA A 26 12.45 -10.43 -1.30
CA ALA A 26 13.54 -10.01 -0.43
C ALA A 26 13.03 -9.13 0.73
N VAL A 27 12.07 -8.24 0.44
CA VAL A 27 11.38 -7.44 1.47
C VAL A 27 10.70 -8.36 2.48
N GLY A 28 9.89 -9.31 2.03
CA GLY A 28 9.16 -10.21 2.93
C GLY A 28 10.07 -11.10 3.78
N LEU A 29 11.16 -11.64 3.20
CA LEU A 29 12.16 -12.40 3.97
C LEU A 29 12.88 -11.53 5.00
N THR A 30 13.22 -10.29 4.64
CA THR A 30 13.86 -9.34 5.55
C THR A 30 12.94 -9.00 6.71
N PHE A 31 11.69 -8.62 6.44
CA PHE A 31 10.73 -8.28 7.49
C PHE A 31 10.37 -9.48 8.35
N LYS A 32 10.29 -10.69 7.78
CA LYS A 32 10.16 -11.92 8.58
C LYS A 32 11.29 -12.09 9.59
N SER A 33 12.53 -11.82 9.18
CA SER A 33 13.69 -11.88 10.09
C SER A 33 13.64 -10.76 11.13
N LEU A 34 13.29 -9.53 10.72
CA LEU A 34 13.16 -8.37 11.63
C LEU A 34 12.05 -8.55 12.68
N MET A 35 10.96 -9.22 12.30
CA MET A 35 9.79 -9.52 13.13
C MET A 35 9.93 -10.84 13.93
N HIS A 36 11.10 -11.48 13.91
CA HIS A 36 11.29 -12.73 14.65
C HIS A 36 11.07 -12.50 16.16
N PRO A 37 10.27 -13.33 16.86
CA PRO A 37 9.90 -13.06 18.25
C PRO A 37 11.08 -12.91 19.22
N SER A 38 12.13 -13.72 19.04
CA SER A 38 13.29 -13.78 19.96
C SER A 38 14.60 -13.19 19.41
N GLN A 39 14.71 -13.00 18.10
CA GLN A 39 15.96 -12.57 17.43
C GLN A 39 15.73 -11.36 16.51
N GLY A 40 14.49 -10.87 16.46
CA GLY A 40 14.10 -9.79 15.57
C GLY A 40 14.59 -8.45 16.10
N LEU A 41 15.12 -7.63 15.19
CA LEU A 41 15.54 -6.27 15.51
C LEU A 41 14.38 -5.44 16.06
N ILE A 42 13.15 -5.65 15.59
CA ILE A 42 11.97 -4.89 16.04
C ILE A 42 11.72 -5.14 17.52
N ASN A 43 11.66 -6.41 17.94
CA ASN A 43 11.47 -6.75 19.36
C ASN A 43 12.68 -6.36 20.21
N THR A 44 13.89 -6.39 19.65
CA THR A 44 15.10 -5.92 20.35
C THR A 44 15.02 -4.43 20.66
N VAL A 45 14.57 -3.61 19.69
CA VAL A 45 14.37 -2.17 19.89
C VAL A 45 13.23 -1.89 20.87
N LEU A 46 12.13 -2.64 20.81
CA LEU A 46 11.05 -2.51 21.79
C LEU A 46 11.52 -2.84 23.21
N ASN A 47 12.29 -3.91 23.36
CA ASN A 47 12.85 -4.33 24.64
C ASN A 47 13.86 -3.30 25.21
N PHE A 48 14.56 -2.55 24.35
CA PHE A 48 15.40 -1.43 24.80
C PHE A 48 14.60 -0.33 25.53
N PHE A 49 13.31 -0.20 25.22
CA PHE A 49 12.37 0.69 25.91
C PHE A 49 11.50 -0.03 26.95
N ASP A 50 11.91 -1.23 27.41
CA ASP A 50 11.18 -2.09 28.34
C ASP A 50 9.77 -2.52 27.84
N ILE A 51 9.54 -2.51 26.52
CA ILE A 51 8.29 -2.97 25.90
C ILE A 51 8.45 -4.42 25.44
N VAL A 52 7.62 -5.31 25.97
CA VAL A 52 7.53 -6.70 25.50
C VAL A 52 6.87 -6.72 24.13
N GLY A 53 7.65 -7.00 23.08
CA GLY A 53 7.15 -7.08 21.71
C GLY A 53 6.25 -8.30 21.48
N PRO A 54 5.16 -8.16 20.71
CA PRO A 54 4.26 -9.27 20.43
C PRO A 54 4.88 -10.30 19.48
N ASP A 55 4.24 -11.45 19.34
CA ASP A 55 4.51 -12.37 18.24
C ASP A 55 3.83 -11.88 16.96
N TRP A 56 4.56 -11.09 16.18
CA TRP A 56 4.07 -10.40 15.00
C TRP A 56 3.49 -11.33 13.92
N LEU A 57 4.03 -12.54 13.80
CA LEU A 57 3.69 -13.46 12.71
C LEU A 57 3.09 -14.78 13.21
N GLY A 58 3.29 -15.14 14.48
CA GLY A 58 2.71 -16.33 15.09
C GLY A 58 1.38 -16.09 15.81
N ASN A 59 1.00 -14.84 16.10
CA ASN A 59 -0.34 -14.52 16.60
C ASN A 59 -1.34 -14.38 15.42
N ALA A 60 -2.41 -15.17 15.43
CA ALA A 60 -3.41 -15.21 14.37
C ALA A 60 -4.12 -13.87 14.14
N ASP A 61 -4.36 -13.10 15.20
CA ASP A 61 -5.06 -11.82 15.13
C ASP A 61 -4.15 -10.71 14.58
N LEU A 62 -2.82 -10.87 14.70
CA LEU A 62 -1.84 -9.84 14.40
C LEU A 62 -1.11 -10.10 13.07
N ALA A 63 -0.94 -11.36 12.68
CA ALA A 63 -0.17 -11.76 11.50
C ALA A 63 -0.61 -11.06 10.20
N ILE A 64 -1.93 -10.94 9.95
CA ILE A 64 -2.42 -10.28 8.74
C ILE A 64 -2.14 -8.78 8.75
N PHE A 65 -2.21 -8.13 9.91
CA PHE A 65 -1.89 -6.71 10.05
C PHE A 65 -0.38 -6.46 9.91
N SER A 66 0.47 -7.36 10.41
CA SER A 66 1.93 -7.29 10.19
C SER A 66 2.26 -7.35 8.70
N VAL A 67 1.65 -8.27 7.95
CA VAL A 67 1.87 -8.36 6.51
C VAL A 67 1.31 -7.13 5.78
N ALA A 68 0.12 -6.66 6.17
CA ALA A 68 -0.49 -5.45 5.60
C ALA A 68 0.38 -4.20 5.84
N LEU A 69 1.00 -4.08 7.01
CA LEU A 69 1.92 -2.97 7.32
C LEU A 69 3.11 -2.96 6.36
N VAL A 70 3.72 -4.12 6.11
CA VAL A 70 4.84 -4.25 5.15
C VAL A 70 4.38 -3.94 3.72
N ASP A 71 3.18 -4.37 3.35
CA ASP A 71 2.62 -4.06 2.02
C ASP A 71 2.36 -2.56 1.85
N VAL A 72 1.80 -1.89 2.86
CA VAL A 72 1.59 -0.44 2.88
C VAL A 72 2.93 0.28 2.78
N TRP A 73 3.91 -0.09 3.60
CA TRP A 73 5.26 0.51 3.56
C TRP A 73 5.88 0.43 2.16
N LYS A 74 5.75 -0.71 1.48
CA LYS A 74 6.21 -0.88 0.10
C LYS A 74 5.40 -0.02 -0.88
N GLY A 75 4.08 0.01 -0.72
CA GLY A 75 3.15 0.73 -1.60
C GLY A 75 3.25 2.26 -1.51
N VAL A 76 3.72 2.82 -0.38
CA VAL A 76 3.85 4.27 -0.18
C VAL A 76 4.66 4.94 -1.30
N GLY A 77 5.70 4.27 -1.81
CA GLY A 77 6.51 4.84 -2.88
C GLY A 77 5.72 5.09 -4.16
N VAL A 78 4.96 4.10 -4.63
CA VAL A 78 4.12 4.23 -5.84
C VAL A 78 2.99 5.23 -5.61
N ALA A 79 2.34 5.16 -4.44
CA ALA A 79 1.27 6.09 -4.09
C ALA A 79 1.75 7.56 -4.11
N THR A 80 2.93 7.82 -3.55
CA THR A 80 3.52 9.16 -3.50
C THR A 80 3.74 9.74 -4.89
N VAL A 81 4.16 8.92 -5.86
CA VAL A 81 4.39 9.36 -7.24
C VAL A 81 3.09 9.74 -7.92
N ILE A 82 2.06 8.91 -7.75
CA ILE A 82 0.74 9.16 -8.30
C ILE A 82 0.17 10.46 -7.71
N TYR A 83 0.30 10.66 -6.40
CA TYR A 83 -0.10 11.93 -5.76
C TYR A 83 0.71 13.13 -6.26
N ILE A 84 2.03 13.01 -6.41
CA ILE A 84 2.85 14.11 -6.95
C ILE A 84 2.40 14.46 -8.36
N ALA A 85 2.17 13.47 -9.23
CA ALA A 85 1.69 13.70 -10.58
C ALA A 85 0.33 14.42 -10.59
N GLY A 86 -0.62 13.98 -9.74
CA GLY A 86 -1.93 14.61 -9.61
C GLY A 86 -1.90 16.02 -9.02
N ILE A 87 -0.95 16.31 -8.11
CA ILE A 87 -0.77 17.66 -7.57
C ILE A 87 -0.12 18.59 -8.60
N LEU A 88 0.85 18.07 -9.37
CA LEU A 88 1.54 18.84 -10.41
C LEU A 88 0.65 19.16 -11.62
N SER A 89 -0.41 18.40 -11.85
CA SER A 89 -1.39 18.71 -12.90
C SER A 89 -2.36 19.84 -12.53
N ILE A 90 -2.38 20.30 -11.28
CA ILE A 90 -3.26 21.40 -10.84
C ILE A 90 -2.76 22.72 -11.46
N PRO A 91 -3.58 23.45 -12.24
CA PRO A 91 -3.19 24.74 -12.81
C PRO A 91 -2.76 25.76 -11.76
N SER A 92 -1.76 26.59 -12.09
CA SER A 92 -1.23 27.60 -11.15
C SER A 92 -2.26 28.68 -10.81
N GLU A 93 -3.21 28.95 -11.71
CA GLU A 93 -4.29 29.95 -11.58
C GLU A 93 -5.08 29.82 -10.28
N TYR A 94 -5.39 28.59 -9.84
CA TYR A 94 -6.07 28.36 -8.55
C TYR A 94 -5.28 28.90 -7.35
N ASN A 95 -3.95 28.84 -7.42
CA ASN A 95 -3.10 29.38 -6.36
C ASN A 95 -3.04 30.90 -6.40
N GLU A 96 -3.11 31.50 -7.58
CA GLU A 96 -3.12 32.95 -7.76
C GLU A 96 -4.45 33.53 -7.26
N ALA A 97 -5.57 32.90 -7.61
CA ALA A 97 -6.89 33.25 -7.08
C ALA A 97 -6.93 33.19 -5.54
N LEU A 98 -6.38 32.12 -4.95
CA LEU A 98 -6.30 31.99 -3.49
C LEU A 98 -5.52 33.13 -2.82
N LEU A 99 -4.45 33.61 -3.47
CA LEU A 99 -3.65 34.73 -2.95
C LEU A 99 -4.42 36.05 -2.99
N VAL A 100 -5.21 36.27 -4.04
CA VAL A 100 -6.11 37.44 -4.16
C VAL A 100 -7.19 37.38 -3.08
N ASP A 101 -7.73 36.19 -2.81
CA ASP A 101 -8.75 35.95 -1.78
C ASP A 101 -8.20 35.95 -0.34
N GLY A 102 -6.89 36.19 -0.15
CA GLY A 102 -6.25 36.23 1.17
C GLY A 102 -6.14 34.87 1.87
N GLY A 103 -6.26 33.77 1.12
CA GLY A 103 -6.20 32.42 1.64
C GLY A 103 -4.79 31.99 2.08
N ASN A 104 -4.71 31.18 3.13
CA ASN A 104 -3.44 30.65 3.65
C ASN A 104 -3.15 29.21 3.16
N ALA A 105 -2.03 28.62 3.59
CA ALA A 105 -1.61 27.27 3.18
C ALA A 105 -2.61 26.15 3.56
N TRP A 106 -3.36 26.31 4.65
CA TRP A 106 -4.40 25.36 5.02
C TRP A 106 -5.60 25.42 4.07
N HIS A 107 -6.00 26.63 3.66
CA HIS A 107 -7.03 26.80 2.64
C HIS A 107 -6.61 26.18 1.31
N LYS A 108 -5.36 26.40 0.88
CA LYS A 108 -4.79 25.74 -0.30
C LYS A 108 -4.90 24.22 -0.22
N PHE A 109 -4.47 23.63 0.89
CA PHE A 109 -4.50 22.19 1.08
C PHE A 109 -5.93 21.63 1.04
N ARG A 110 -6.85 22.22 1.82
CA ARG A 110 -8.21 21.72 2.02
C ARG A 110 -9.15 21.96 0.85
N TYR A 111 -9.01 23.09 0.14
CA TYR A 111 -9.95 23.51 -0.91
C TYR A 111 -9.40 23.35 -2.34
N ILE A 112 -8.08 23.33 -2.53
CA ILE A 112 -7.48 23.20 -3.86
C ILE A 112 -6.80 21.83 -4.00
N THR A 113 -5.81 21.55 -3.14
CA THR A 113 -4.98 20.35 -3.30
C THR A 113 -5.79 19.06 -3.10
N ILE A 114 -6.52 18.89 -1.99
CA ILE A 114 -7.31 17.67 -1.75
C ILE A 114 -8.39 17.46 -2.84
N PRO A 115 -9.25 18.45 -3.17
CA PRO A 115 -10.32 18.21 -4.14
C PRO A 115 -9.82 17.96 -5.56
N LEU A 116 -8.85 18.74 -6.04
CA LEU A 116 -8.34 18.60 -7.41
C LEU A 116 -7.38 17.42 -7.57
N SER A 117 -6.81 16.90 -6.47
CA SER A 117 -6.02 15.66 -6.50
C SER A 117 -6.86 14.38 -6.40
N ARG A 118 -8.20 14.47 -6.33
CA ARG A 118 -9.10 13.30 -6.18
C ARG A 118 -8.87 12.21 -7.22
N GLY A 119 -8.61 12.54 -8.48
CA GLY A 119 -8.31 11.53 -9.50
C GLY A 119 -7.07 10.68 -9.18
N SER A 120 -6.04 11.32 -8.62
CA SER A 120 -4.84 10.62 -8.16
C SER A 120 -5.12 9.77 -6.91
N MET A 121 -5.92 10.29 -5.97
CA MET A 121 -6.35 9.55 -4.77
C MET A 121 -7.14 8.30 -5.13
N ASN A 122 -8.11 8.43 -6.04
CA ASN A 122 -8.93 7.33 -6.53
C ASN A 122 -8.07 6.24 -7.18
N SER A 123 -7.12 6.65 -8.02
CA SER A 123 -6.16 5.72 -8.64
C SER A 123 -5.36 4.94 -7.60
N VAL A 124 -4.83 5.61 -6.56
CA VAL A 124 -4.10 4.95 -5.48
C VAL A 124 -4.99 3.97 -4.72
N ILE A 125 -6.22 4.36 -4.39
CA ILE A 125 -7.17 3.50 -3.66
C ILE A 125 -7.46 2.22 -4.47
N ILE A 126 -7.78 2.35 -5.76
CA ILE A 126 -8.12 1.21 -6.61
C ILE A 126 -6.91 0.28 -6.80
N LEU A 127 -5.73 0.85 -7.09
CA LEU A 127 -4.51 0.05 -7.29
C LEU A 127 -4.13 -0.69 -6.00
N SER A 128 -4.26 -0.04 -4.84
CA SER A 128 -3.99 -0.65 -3.54
C SER A 128 -5.00 -1.74 -3.22
N PHE A 129 -6.28 -1.51 -3.52
CA PHE A 129 -7.34 -2.49 -3.32
C PHE A 129 -7.12 -3.76 -4.16
N ILE A 130 -6.87 -3.60 -5.47
CA ILE A 130 -6.56 -4.72 -6.36
C ILE A 130 -5.24 -5.39 -5.93
N GLY A 131 -4.23 -4.60 -5.56
CA GLY A 131 -2.93 -5.05 -5.08
C GLY A 131 -3.02 -5.95 -3.85
N GLY A 132 -3.80 -5.54 -2.84
CA GLY A 132 -4.01 -6.31 -1.63
C GLY A 132 -4.71 -7.66 -1.89
N LEU A 133 -5.77 -7.65 -2.72
CA LEU A 133 -6.51 -8.88 -3.06
C LEU A 133 -5.65 -9.93 -3.80
N ARG A 134 -4.68 -9.48 -4.60
CA ARG A 134 -3.75 -10.37 -5.31
C ARG A 134 -2.42 -10.58 -4.59
N SER A 135 -2.27 -10.05 -3.37
CA SER A 135 -1.00 -10.11 -2.66
C SER A 135 -0.60 -11.57 -2.43
N PHE A 136 0.58 -11.96 -2.88
CA PHE A 136 1.06 -13.33 -2.82
C PHE A 136 2.45 -13.39 -2.20
N ASP A 137 3.39 -12.65 -2.78
CA ASP A 137 4.80 -12.71 -2.41
C ASP A 137 5.03 -12.48 -0.91
N LEU A 138 4.35 -11.48 -0.33
CA LEU A 138 4.49 -11.18 1.10
C LEU A 138 3.88 -12.27 1.98
N ILE A 139 2.69 -12.78 1.62
CA ILE A 139 2.07 -13.89 2.34
C ILE A 139 2.96 -15.13 2.29
N MET A 140 3.45 -15.49 1.10
CA MET A 140 4.31 -16.65 0.91
C MET A 140 5.62 -16.54 1.71
N THR A 141 6.25 -15.37 1.71
CA THR A 141 7.57 -15.21 2.34
C THR A 141 7.48 -15.01 3.85
N MET A 142 6.52 -14.23 4.33
CA MET A 142 6.41 -13.88 5.75
C MET A 142 5.75 -14.98 6.58
N THR A 143 4.60 -15.49 6.13
CA THR A 143 3.73 -16.34 6.97
C THR A 143 3.40 -17.70 6.37
N LYS A 144 3.54 -17.87 5.05
CA LYS A 144 3.07 -19.05 4.30
C LYS A 144 1.59 -19.36 4.58
N GLY A 145 0.77 -18.32 4.73
CA GLY A 145 -0.67 -18.43 5.01
C GLY A 145 -1.03 -18.65 6.49
N GLY A 146 -0.05 -18.81 7.38
CA GLY A 146 -0.28 -19.06 8.81
C GLY A 146 -0.35 -17.80 9.69
N PRO A 147 -0.53 -17.98 11.01
CA PRO A 147 -0.75 -19.25 11.71
C PRO A 147 -2.12 -19.88 11.39
N GLY A 148 -2.15 -21.21 11.24
CA GLY A 148 -3.32 -21.92 10.72
C GLY A 148 -3.63 -21.49 9.28
N PHE A 149 -4.63 -20.62 9.11
CA PHE A 149 -5.02 -20.01 7.83
C PHE A 149 -5.27 -18.50 7.94
N SER A 150 -4.85 -17.85 9.04
CA SER A 150 -5.26 -16.47 9.34
C SER A 150 -4.76 -15.43 8.33
N THR A 151 -3.72 -15.75 7.55
CA THR A 151 -3.24 -14.90 6.45
C THR A 151 -3.38 -15.57 5.08
N SER A 152 -4.15 -16.66 4.97
CA SER A 152 -4.26 -17.38 3.71
C SER A 152 -5.14 -16.62 2.72
N LEU A 153 -4.52 -16.06 1.67
CA LEU A 153 -5.23 -15.43 0.56
C LEU A 153 -5.48 -16.44 -0.57
N ILE A 154 -6.48 -16.17 -1.41
CA ILE A 154 -6.82 -17.00 -2.59
C ILE A 154 -5.58 -17.18 -3.49
N SER A 155 -4.80 -16.13 -3.67
CA SER A 155 -3.53 -16.13 -4.42
C SER A 155 -2.53 -17.18 -3.88
N TYR A 156 -2.39 -17.29 -2.56
CA TYR A 156 -1.55 -18.28 -1.91
C TYR A 156 -2.11 -19.70 -2.06
N THR A 157 -3.42 -19.87 -1.90
CA THR A 157 -4.08 -21.17 -2.09
C THR A 157 -3.90 -21.68 -3.53
N ILE A 158 -4.02 -20.81 -4.54
CA ILE A 158 -3.76 -21.14 -5.95
C ILE A 158 -2.34 -21.67 -6.14
N TYR A 159 -1.35 -21.01 -5.53
CA TYR A 159 0.03 -21.47 -5.58
C TYR A 159 0.21 -22.85 -4.94
N VAL A 160 -0.41 -23.10 -3.78
CA VAL A 160 -0.35 -24.40 -3.11
C VAL A 160 -0.97 -25.49 -3.99
N LEU A 161 -2.12 -25.23 -4.62
CA LEU A 161 -2.73 -26.17 -5.57
C LEU A 161 -1.80 -26.47 -6.75
N TYR A 162 -1.13 -25.44 -7.27
CA TYR A 162 -0.21 -25.58 -8.40
C TYR A 162 1.00 -26.43 -8.00
N ALA A 163 1.59 -26.14 -6.83
CA ALA A 163 2.72 -26.90 -6.28
C ALA A 163 2.37 -28.38 -6.02
N ASN A 164 1.10 -28.69 -5.75
CA ASN A 164 0.59 -30.06 -5.60
C ASN A 164 0.19 -30.72 -6.94
N SER A 165 0.64 -30.19 -8.07
CA SER A 165 0.32 -30.68 -9.43
C SER A 165 -1.18 -30.64 -9.79
N LEU A 166 -2.00 -29.89 -9.05
CA LEU A 166 -3.44 -29.71 -9.33
C LEU A 166 -3.63 -28.52 -10.28
N TYR A 167 -3.06 -28.61 -11.48
CA TYR A 167 -3.02 -27.51 -12.44
C TYR A 167 -4.41 -27.03 -12.87
N GLY A 168 -5.35 -27.95 -13.08
CA GLY A 168 -6.74 -27.62 -13.45
C GLY A 168 -7.44 -26.77 -12.39
N LEU A 169 -7.32 -27.17 -11.11
CA LEU A 169 -7.89 -26.42 -9.99
C LEU A 169 -7.20 -25.06 -9.80
N SER A 170 -5.89 -25.00 -10.02
CA SER A 170 -5.11 -23.77 -9.90
C SER A 170 -5.51 -22.74 -10.96
N THR A 171 -5.67 -23.18 -12.21
CA THR A 171 -6.13 -22.33 -13.31
C THR A 171 -7.57 -21.85 -13.09
N ALA A 172 -8.47 -22.74 -12.65
CA ALA A 172 -9.83 -22.35 -12.27
C ALA A 172 -9.82 -21.32 -11.13
N GLY A 173 -8.97 -21.52 -10.13
CA GLY A 173 -8.78 -20.57 -9.03
C GLY A 173 -8.36 -19.17 -9.51
N ASN A 174 -7.44 -19.09 -10.49
CA ASN A 174 -7.05 -17.80 -11.08
C ASN A 174 -8.21 -17.09 -11.79
N VAL A 175 -9.05 -17.83 -12.53
CA VAL A 175 -10.25 -17.28 -13.18
C VAL A 175 -11.24 -16.77 -12.14
N ILE A 176 -11.47 -17.54 -11.07
CA ILE A 176 -12.34 -17.14 -9.95
C ILE A 176 -11.80 -15.87 -9.28
N LEU A 177 -10.50 -15.82 -8.99
CA LEU A 177 -9.86 -14.64 -8.40
C LEU A 177 -10.02 -13.40 -9.30
N PHE A 178 -9.83 -13.54 -10.61
CA PHE A 178 -10.05 -12.47 -11.57
C PHE A 178 -11.50 -11.95 -11.54
N ILE A 179 -12.49 -12.86 -11.53
CA ILE A 179 -13.91 -12.50 -11.46
C ILE A 179 -14.21 -11.78 -10.15
N ILE A 180 -13.73 -12.29 -9.01
CA ILE A 180 -13.93 -11.67 -7.69
C ILE A 180 -13.33 -10.26 -7.66
N ILE A 181 -12.09 -10.10 -8.14
CA ILE A 181 -11.45 -8.78 -8.22
C ILE A 181 -12.28 -7.85 -9.10
N GLY A 182 -12.78 -8.31 -10.25
CA GLY A 182 -13.64 -7.51 -11.13
C GLY A 182 -14.93 -7.07 -10.45
N ILE A 183 -15.62 -8.01 -9.78
CA ILE A 183 -16.88 -7.76 -9.06
C ILE A 183 -16.69 -6.75 -7.92
N LEU A 184 -15.54 -6.77 -7.23
CA LEU A 184 -15.27 -5.87 -6.12
C LEU A 184 -14.70 -4.52 -6.58
N ALA A 185 -13.77 -4.53 -7.54
CA ALA A 185 -13.06 -3.33 -7.99
C ALA A 185 -13.94 -2.44 -8.90
N PHE A 186 -14.82 -3.02 -9.73
CA PHE A 186 -15.65 -2.23 -10.65
C PHE A 186 -16.66 -1.31 -9.94
N PRO A 187 -17.44 -1.78 -8.94
CA PRO A 187 -18.31 -0.91 -8.15
C PRO A 187 -17.52 0.17 -7.41
N LEU A 188 -16.36 -0.18 -6.83
CA LEU A 188 -15.48 0.76 -6.15
C LEU A 188 -15.00 1.86 -7.11
N TYR A 189 -14.50 1.48 -8.28
CA TYR A 189 -14.10 2.41 -9.34
C TYR A 189 -15.25 3.34 -9.72
N LYS A 190 -16.43 2.78 -10.02
CA LYS A 190 -17.61 3.56 -10.41
C LYS A 190 -18.05 4.53 -9.30
N TYR A 191 -17.96 4.13 -8.04
CA TYR A 191 -18.29 5.00 -6.90
C TYR A 191 -17.29 6.17 -6.77
N LEU A 192 -15.99 5.88 -6.87
CA LEU A 192 -14.93 6.86 -6.72
C LEU A 192 -14.91 7.87 -7.88
N THR A 193 -15.02 7.42 -9.14
CA THR A 193 -14.96 8.28 -10.33
C THR A 193 -16.19 9.15 -10.52
N LYS A 194 -17.38 8.75 -10.03
CA LYS A 194 -18.57 9.63 -10.03
C LYS A 194 -18.30 10.96 -9.31
N THR A 195 -17.44 10.94 -8.31
CA THR A 195 -17.07 12.12 -7.52
C THR A 195 -16.15 13.08 -8.27
N GLU A 196 -15.53 12.65 -9.38
CA GLU A 196 -14.67 13.48 -10.24
C GLU A 196 -15.47 14.35 -11.21
N VAL A 197 -16.64 13.89 -11.67
CA VAL A 197 -17.44 14.56 -12.72
C VAL A 197 -18.11 15.86 -12.23
N HIS A 198 -18.11 16.11 -10.92
CA HIS A 198 -18.79 17.24 -10.28
C HIS A 198 -17.86 18.38 -9.81
N LEU A 199 -16.57 18.34 -10.19
CA LEU A 199 -15.57 19.36 -9.86
C LEU A 199 -14.97 19.93 -11.14
#